data_AF-A0A1F8MD58-F1
#
_entry.id   AF-A0A1F8MD58-F1
#
_cell.length_a   1.000
_cell.length_b   1.000
_cell.length_c   1.000
_cell.angle_alpha   90.00
_cell.angle_beta   90.00
_cell.angle_gamma   90.00
#
_symmetry.space_group_name_H-M   'P 1'
#
loop_
_entity.id
_entity.type
_entity.pdbx_description
1 polymer ?
#
loop_
_entity_poly.entity_id
_entity_poly.type
_entity_poly.pdbx_seq_one_letter_code
_entity_poly.pdbx_strand_id
1 'polypeptide(L)' 'MGTILASYFDKAKQAGGIAAQVKLAMLTKMALAAATKAPDSAENIKLFDEALKQIYLKTS' A
#
# COMPACT_ATOMS: atom_id res chain seq x y z
N MET A 1 -12.56 9.92 4.05
CA MET A 1 -12.63 9.15 2.78
C MET A 1 -11.76 9.84 1.74
N GLY A 2 -10.51 9.48 1.49
CA GLY A 2 -9.58 8.57 2.11
C GLY A 2 -8.18 9.15 1.88
N THR A 3 -7.34 9.02 2.89
CA THR A 3 -5.90 9.23 2.83
C THR A 3 -5.35 8.45 1.62
N ILE A 4 -4.53 9.06 0.77
CA ILE A 4 -4.00 8.48 -0.50
C ILE A 4 -3.42 7.07 -0.27
N LEU A 5 -2.86 6.83 0.92
CA LEU A 5 -2.40 5.54 1.42
C LEU A 5 -3.43 4.40 1.32
N ALA A 6 -4.72 4.68 1.54
CA ALA A 6 -5.79 3.70 1.38
C ALA A 6 -6.00 3.29 -0.09
N SER A 7 -5.80 4.21 -1.04
CA SER A 7 -5.86 3.89 -2.47
C SER A 7 -4.71 2.97 -2.92
N TYR A 8 -3.55 3.03 -2.27
CA TYR A 8 -2.47 2.07 -2.54
C TYR A 8 -2.85 0.64 -2.15
N PHE A 9 -3.62 0.47 -1.07
CA PHE A 9 -4.17 -0.85 -0.72
C PHE A 9 -5.15 -1.37 -1.78
N ASP A 10 -5.95 -0.50 -2.38
CA ASP A 10 -6.85 -0.89 -3.46
C ASP A 10 -6.07 -1.28 -4.73
N LYS A 11 -5.04 -0.50 -5.10
CA LYS A 11 -4.13 -0.83 -6.19
C LYS A 11 -3.39 -2.14 -5.97
N ALA A 12 -2.94 -2.40 -4.74
CA ALA A 12 -2.29 -3.67 -4.38
C ALA A 12 -3.28 -4.83 -4.55
N LYS A 13 -4.53 -4.66 -4.08
CA LYS A 13 -5.60 -5.64 -4.26
C LYS A 13 -5.88 -5.95 -5.73
N GLN A 14 -5.90 -4.93 -6.59
CA GLN A 14 -6.09 -5.14 -8.03
C GLN A 14 -4.91 -5.88 -8.68
N ALA A 15 -3.69 -5.68 -8.18
CA ALA A 15 -2.49 -6.33 -8.71
C ALA A 15 -2.37 -7.82 -8.32
N GLY A 16 -2.72 -8.18 -7.08
CA GLY A 16 -2.49 -9.53 -6.55
C GLY A 16 -3.45 -9.97 -5.46
N GLY A 17 -4.63 -9.36 -5.39
CA GLY A 17 -5.69 -9.70 -4.43
C GLY A 17 -5.32 -9.42 -2.98
N ILE A 18 -5.92 -10.18 -2.07
CA ILE A 18 -5.69 -10.06 -0.62
C ILE A 18 -4.21 -10.24 -0.27
N ALA A 19 -3.49 -11.15 -0.94
CA ALA A 19 -2.08 -11.42 -0.69
C ALA A 19 -1.20 -10.19 -0.94
N ALA A 20 -1.51 -9.42 -1.99
CA ALA A 20 -0.83 -8.18 -2.29
C ALA A 20 -1.14 -7.07 -1.26
N GLN A 21 -2.39 -6.97 -0.78
CA GLN A 21 -2.72 -6.05 0.32
C GLN A 21 -1.93 -6.37 1.60
N VAL A 22 -1.83 -7.65 1.96
CA VAL A 22 -1.05 -8.08 3.13
C VAL A 22 0.44 -7.80 2.93
N LYS A 23 0.99 -8.06 1.74
CA LYS A 23 2.37 -7.69 1.40
C LYS A 23 2.61 -6.19 1.49
N LEU A 24 1.68 -5.38 0.99
CA LEU A 24 1.77 -3.92 1.07
C LEU A 24 1.86 -3.50 2.54
N ALA A 25 0.97 -4.01 3.40
CA ALA A 25 1.01 -3.74 4.84
C ALA A 25 2.31 -4.21 5.50
N MET A 26 2.89 -5.33 5.08
CA MET A 26 4.17 -5.80 5.60
C MET A 26 5.34 -4.90 5.17
N LEU A 27 5.39 -4.53 3.89
CA LEU A 27 6.43 -3.68 3.32
C LEU A 27 6.38 -2.28 3.92
N THR A 28 5.17 -1.73 4.08
CA THR A 28 4.96 -0.41 4.64
C THR A 28 4.95 -0.37 6.16
N LYS A 29 4.94 -1.55 6.80
CA LYS A 29 4.69 -1.75 8.23
C LYS A 29 3.43 -1.02 8.72
N MET A 30 2.50 -0.72 7.82
CA MET A 30 1.33 0.09 8.09
C MET A 30 0.11 -0.65 7.56
N ALA A 31 -0.73 -1.16 8.45
CA ALA A 31 -1.98 -1.81 8.08
C ALA A 31 -2.98 -0.80 7.49
N LEU A 32 -3.97 -1.26 6.73
CA LEU A 32 -5.02 -0.41 6.16
C LEU A 32 -5.69 0.50 7.21
N ALA A 33 -5.95 -0.03 8.40
CA ALA A 33 -6.55 0.74 9.51
C ALA A 33 -5.63 1.85 10.06
N ALA A 34 -4.31 1.70 9.91
CA ALA A 34 -3.33 2.74 10.24
C ALA A 34 -3.17 3.72 9.08
N ALA A 35 -3.17 3.24 7.84
CA ALA A 35 -3.09 4.05 6.63
C ALA A 35 -4.26 5.03 6.48
N THR A 36 -5.46 4.68 6.96
CA THR A 36 -6.62 5.60 6.98
C THR A 36 -6.53 6.68 8.06
N LYS A 37 -5.62 6.54 9.03
CA LYS A 37 -5.42 7.47 10.15
C LYS A 37 -4.11 8.26 10.05
N ALA A 38 -3.14 7.72 9.31
CA ALA A 38 -1.86 8.37 9.08
C ALA A 38 -2.03 9.59 8.16
N PRO A 39 -1.18 10.62 8.28
CA PRO A 39 -1.13 11.70 7.31
C PRO A 39 -0.48 11.23 6.01
N ASP A 40 -0.92 11.81 4.89
CA ASP A 40 -0.33 11.67 3.55
C ASP A 40 1.02 12.41 3.44
N SER A 41 1.94 12.13 4.35
CA SER A 41 3.29 12.66 4.29
C SER A 41 4.04 12.08 3.08
N ALA A 42 4.92 12.88 2.47
CA ALA A 42 5.74 12.44 1.34
C ALA A 42 6.54 11.16 1.65
N GLU A 43 6.97 10.98 2.90
CA GLU A 43 7.63 9.75 3.36
C GLU A 43 6.71 8.53 3.24
N ASN A 44 5.47 8.61 3.73
CA ASN A 44 4.50 7.52 3.64
C ASN A 44 4.15 7.23 2.18
N ILE A 45 3.89 8.26 1.37
CA ILE A 45 3.58 8.11 -0.05
C ILE A 45 4.72 7.37 -0.77
N LYS A 46 5.97 7.79 -0.55
CA LYS A 46 7.14 7.16 -1.17
C LYS A 46 7.29 5.69 -0.76
N LEU A 47 7.09 5.41 0.52
CA LEU A 47 7.22 4.07 1.08
C LEU A 47 6.12 3.12 0.55
N PHE A 48 4.91 3.62 0.40
CA PHE A 48 3.79 2.90 -0.24
C PHE A 48 3.99 2.72 -1.75
N ASP A 49 4.55 3.71 -2.44
CA ASP A 49 4.87 3.62 -3.87
C ASP A 49 5.92 2.55 -4.16
N GLU A 50 7.00 2.52 -3.37
CA GLU A 50 8.02 1.46 -3.46
C GLU A 50 7.45 0.08 -3.13
N ALA A 51 6.64 -0.01 -2.08
CA ALA A 51 5.97 -1.27 -1.72
C ALA A 51 5.06 -1.77 -2.84
N LEU A 52 4.29 -0.88 -3.47
CA LEU A 52 3.39 -1.22 -4.58
C LEU A 52 4.17 -1.67 -5.81
N LYS A 53 5.27 -0.99 -6.15
CA LYS A 53 6.17 -1.40 -7.24
C LYS A 53 6.71 -2.80 -7.05
N GLN A 54 7.14 -3.14 -5.82
CA GLN A 54 7.61 -4.50 -5.52
C GLN A 54 6.53 -5.57 -5.67
N ILE A 55 5.27 -5.22 -5.38
CA ILE A 55 4.14 -6.12 -5.58
C ILE A 55 3.87 -6.33 -7.08
N TYR A 56 3.84 -5.25 -7.87
CA TYR A 56 3.62 -5.31 -9.31
C TYR A 56 4.74 -6.08 -10.04
N LEU A 57 6.01 -5.79 -9.73
CA LEU A 57 7.18 -6.43 -10.36
C LEU A 57 7.26 -7.94 -10.09
N LYS A 58 6.68 -8.43 -8.99
CA LYS A 58 6.70 -9.87 -8.66
C LYS A 58 5.59 -10.68 -9.34
N THR A 59 4.68 -10.03 -10.06
CA THR A 59 3.54 -10.65 -10.75
C THR A 59 3.73 -10.67 -12.29
N SER A 60 4.89 -10.22 -12.80
CA SER A 60 5.30 -10.39 -14.21
C SER A 60 6.20 -11.60 -14.41
#